data_AF-A0A7V5C4A1-F1
#
_entry.id   AF-A0A7V5C4A1-F1
#
_cell.length_a   1.000
_cell.length_b   1.000
_cell.length_c   1.000
_cell.angle_alpha   90.00
_cell.angle_beta   90.00
_cell.angle_gamma   90.00
#
_symmetry.space_group_name_H-M   'P 1'
#
loop_
_entity.id
_entity.type
_entity.pdbx_description
1 polymer ?
#
loop_
_entity_poly.entity_id
_entity_poly.type
_entity_poly.pdbx_seq_one_letter_code
_entity_poly.pdbx_strand_id
1 'polypeptide(L)'
;MGGTEMINNKASALNAWIMVIREKERQKCVSDREKLNLNNIKFDDLFSVEVDRVTSSYNTDSLNSRFDGNDITENEIRERENTFSGKDRGCLFRGKYEIAFLTKFLRKIQDDLCCRSPKSFPEKRKVSFNFTDGNILSELSRFADTPQCLRDYLKDIKDKYYAQSDC
;
A
#
# COMPACT_ATOMS: atom_id res chain seq x y z
N MET A 1 -11.13 5.83 14.35
CA MET A 1 -10.14 4.93 13.71
C MET A 1 -9.97 5.44 12.28
N GLY A 2 -8.76 5.85 11.90
CA GLY A 2 -8.54 6.45 10.57
C GLY A 2 -8.63 5.38 9.46
N GLY A 3 -9.07 5.75 8.25
CA GLY A 3 -9.22 4.79 7.15
C GLY A 3 -7.95 3.99 6.83
N THR A 4 -6.77 4.62 6.93
CA THR A 4 -5.46 3.97 6.75
C THR A 4 -5.18 2.87 7.78
N GLU A 5 -5.66 3.05 9.02
CA GLU A 5 -5.48 2.08 10.09
C GLU A 5 -6.27 0.78 9.80
N MET A 6 -7.45 0.91 9.15
CA MET A 6 -8.30 -0.23 8.80
C MET A 6 -7.62 -1.15 7.79
N ILE A 7 -7.07 -0.60 6.71
CA ILE A 7 -6.35 -1.40 5.71
C ILE A 7 -5.05 -1.95 6.29
N ASN A 8 -4.32 -1.18 7.09
CA ASN A 8 -3.04 -1.64 7.65
C ASN A 8 -3.24 -2.80 8.62
N ASN A 9 -4.28 -2.78 9.43
CA ASN A 9 -4.61 -3.92 10.28
C ASN A 9 -4.95 -5.17 9.45
N LYS A 10 -5.67 -5.01 8.33
CA LYS A 10 -6.03 -6.15 7.46
C LYS A 10 -4.90 -6.62 6.55
N ALA A 11 -3.93 -5.78 6.22
CA ALA A 11 -2.81 -6.11 5.36
C ALA A 11 -1.57 -6.60 6.14
N SER A 12 -1.59 -6.55 7.47
CA SER A 12 -0.45 -6.87 8.33
C SER A 12 0.12 -8.27 8.04
N ALA A 13 -0.72 -9.32 8.11
CA ALA A 13 -0.30 -10.69 7.87
C ALA A 13 0.25 -10.92 6.45
N LEU A 14 -0.32 -10.27 5.42
CA LEU A 14 0.20 -10.35 4.06
C LEU A 14 1.59 -9.71 3.97
N ASN A 15 1.79 -8.53 4.54
CA ASN A 15 3.09 -7.86 4.52
C ASN A 15 4.14 -8.65 5.31
N ALA A 16 3.78 -9.21 6.46
CA ALA A 16 4.63 -10.10 7.23
C ALA A 16 5.03 -11.35 6.42
N TRP A 17 4.07 -12.02 5.80
CA TRP A 17 4.32 -13.17 4.93
C TRP A 17 5.26 -12.83 3.77
N ILE A 18 5.04 -11.69 3.08
CA ILE A 18 5.94 -11.22 2.01
C ILE A 18 7.35 -11.01 2.56
N MET A 19 7.50 -10.36 3.72
CA MET A 19 8.81 -10.09 4.32
C MET A 19 9.55 -11.38 4.68
N VAL A 20 8.86 -12.39 5.22
CA VAL A 20 9.44 -13.70 5.52
C VAL A 20 9.96 -14.36 4.25
N ILE A 21 9.19 -14.35 3.16
CA ILE A 21 9.68 -14.88 1.86
C ILE A 21 10.92 -14.14 1.40
N ARG A 22 10.90 -12.80 1.42
CA ARG A 22 12.06 -12.00 0.97
C ARG A 22 13.31 -12.29 1.79
N GLU A 23 13.16 -12.62 3.06
CA GLU A 23 14.28 -13.02 3.91
C GLU A 23 14.81 -14.39 3.55
N LYS A 24 13.94 -15.39 3.37
CA LYS A 24 14.32 -16.73 2.91
C LYS A 24 14.99 -16.69 1.53
N GLU A 25 14.48 -15.88 0.60
CA GLU A 25 15.09 -15.65 -0.73
C GLU A 25 16.51 -15.08 -0.63
N ARG A 26 16.72 -14.09 0.27
CA ARG A 26 18.05 -13.50 0.50
C ARG A 26 19.03 -14.51 1.09
N GLN A 27 18.59 -15.35 2.01
CA GLN A 27 19.43 -16.38 2.64
C GLN A 27 19.82 -17.50 1.66
N LYS A 28 18.91 -17.88 0.76
CA LYS A 28 19.12 -18.99 -0.20
C LYS A 28 19.76 -18.56 -1.53
N CYS A 29 20.07 -17.27 -1.72
CA CYS A 29 20.61 -16.72 -2.98
C CYS A 29 19.78 -17.12 -4.23
N VAL A 30 18.44 -17.08 -4.10
CA VAL A 30 17.49 -17.51 -5.13
C VAL A 30 17.57 -16.63 -6.37
N SER A 31 17.48 -17.23 -7.56
CA SER A 31 17.50 -16.49 -8.83
C SER A 31 16.24 -15.61 -8.99
N ASP A 32 16.33 -14.52 -9.76
CA ASP A 32 15.20 -13.59 -9.95
C ASP A 32 13.94 -14.25 -10.53
N ARG A 33 14.08 -15.35 -11.27
CA ARG A 33 12.96 -16.10 -11.88
C ARG A 33 12.17 -16.93 -10.86
N GLU A 34 12.82 -17.29 -9.76
CA GLU A 34 12.25 -18.10 -8.67
C GLU A 34 11.78 -17.22 -7.50
N LYS A 35 12.04 -15.91 -7.56
CA LYS A 35 11.52 -14.97 -6.57
C LYS A 35 10.02 -14.83 -6.69
N LEU A 36 9.38 -14.62 -5.55
CA LEU A 36 7.96 -14.34 -5.40
C LEU A 36 7.53 -13.24 -6.37
N ASN A 37 6.56 -13.56 -7.21
CA ASN A 37 5.98 -12.64 -8.17
C ASN A 37 4.56 -12.25 -7.76
N LEU A 38 4.38 -10.98 -7.39
CA LEU A 38 3.10 -10.42 -6.94
C LEU A 38 2.40 -9.57 -8.03
N ASN A 39 2.90 -9.57 -9.27
CA ASN A 39 2.46 -8.61 -10.29
C ASN A 39 1.01 -8.83 -10.75
N ASN A 40 0.55 -10.08 -10.79
CA ASN A 40 -0.77 -10.45 -11.31
C ASN A 40 -1.88 -10.47 -10.24
N ILE A 41 -1.60 -10.03 -9.01
CA ILE A 41 -2.58 -10.01 -7.94
C ILE A 41 -3.34 -8.69 -7.96
N LYS A 42 -4.66 -8.78 -8.03
CA LYS A 42 -5.54 -7.63 -7.89
C LYS A 42 -5.84 -7.40 -6.42
N PHE A 43 -6.09 -6.13 -6.07
CA PHE A 43 -6.50 -5.77 -4.71
C PHE A 43 -7.73 -6.55 -4.26
N ASP A 44 -8.72 -6.69 -5.16
CA ASP A 44 -9.99 -7.39 -4.88
C ASP A 44 -9.81 -8.89 -4.61
N ASP A 45 -8.68 -9.48 -5.01
CA ASP A 45 -8.39 -10.87 -4.70
C ASP A 45 -7.88 -11.06 -3.26
N LEU A 46 -7.56 -9.98 -2.56
CA LEU A 46 -6.95 -9.97 -1.24
C LEU A 46 -7.81 -9.24 -0.21
N PHE A 47 -8.53 -8.21 -0.64
CA PHE A 47 -9.26 -7.31 0.26
C PHE A 47 -10.62 -6.94 -0.32
N SER A 48 -11.59 -6.74 0.58
CA SER A 48 -12.87 -6.11 0.27
C SER A 48 -13.05 -4.88 1.16
N VAL A 49 -13.66 -3.83 0.60
CA VAL A 49 -13.77 -2.50 1.21
C VAL A 49 -15.22 -2.07 1.22
N GLU A 50 -15.68 -1.68 2.40
CA GLU A 50 -16.91 -0.94 2.67
C GLU A 50 -16.57 0.35 3.42
N VAL A 51 -17.54 1.26 3.55
CA VAL A 51 -17.34 2.57 4.20
C VAL A 51 -16.89 2.43 5.66
N ASP A 52 -17.36 1.42 6.37
CA ASP A 52 -17.10 1.19 7.79
C ASP A 52 -16.22 -0.04 8.06
N ARG A 53 -15.86 -0.80 7.02
CA ARG A 53 -15.17 -2.09 7.20
C ARG A 53 -14.23 -2.43 6.05
N VAL A 54 -13.08 -3.01 6.40
CA VAL A 54 -12.20 -3.73 5.47
C VAL A 54 -12.10 -5.18 5.91
N THR A 55 -12.16 -6.11 4.96
CA THR A 55 -11.95 -7.54 5.21
C THR A 55 -10.85 -8.09 4.31
N SER A 56 -10.03 -8.99 4.84
CA SER A 56 -9.06 -9.77 4.08
C SER A 56 -9.69 -11.08 3.60
N SER A 57 -9.40 -11.47 2.36
CA SER A 57 -9.90 -12.70 1.72
C SER A 57 -8.81 -13.77 1.63
N TYR A 58 -7.86 -13.76 2.57
CA TYR A 58 -6.73 -14.68 2.61
C TYR A 58 -6.45 -15.16 4.03
N ASN A 59 -5.76 -16.30 4.11
CA ASN A 59 -5.10 -16.87 5.28
C ASN A 59 -3.73 -17.45 4.85
N THR A 60 -2.94 -17.92 5.81
CA THR A 60 -1.60 -18.47 5.57
C THR A 60 -1.58 -19.58 4.52
N ASP A 61 -2.50 -20.54 4.61
CA ASP A 61 -2.60 -21.65 3.65
C ASP A 61 -2.91 -21.17 2.23
N SER A 62 -3.83 -20.22 2.09
CA SER A 62 -4.21 -19.63 0.81
C SER A 62 -3.08 -18.80 0.20
N LEU A 63 -2.24 -18.16 1.02
CA LEU A 63 -1.08 -17.41 0.54
C LEU A 63 0.02 -18.37 0.08
N ASN A 64 0.35 -19.38 0.88
CA ASN A 64 1.35 -20.38 0.53
C ASN A 64 0.98 -21.11 -0.76
N SER A 65 -0.25 -21.61 -0.86
CA SER A 65 -0.73 -22.33 -2.05
C SER A 65 -0.79 -21.46 -3.31
N ARG A 66 -1.18 -20.18 -3.18
CA ARG A 66 -1.33 -19.29 -4.34
C ARG A 66 -0.01 -18.81 -4.92
N PHE A 67 1.05 -18.75 -4.11
CA PHE A 67 2.30 -18.11 -4.49
C PHE A 67 3.53 -19.01 -4.38
N ASP A 68 3.31 -20.32 -4.24
CA ASP A 68 4.37 -21.30 -3.99
C ASP A 68 5.25 -20.86 -2.80
N GLY A 69 4.59 -20.33 -1.77
CA GLY A 69 5.21 -19.78 -0.59
C GLY A 69 5.76 -20.91 0.28
N ASN A 70 7.01 -21.30 0.03
CA ASN A 70 7.85 -22.18 0.84
C ASN A 70 7.38 -22.30 2.32
N ASP A 71 6.61 -23.33 2.68
CA ASP A 71 6.15 -23.70 4.05
C ASP A 71 6.28 -22.59 5.11
N ILE A 72 5.65 -21.42 4.88
CA ILE A 72 5.62 -20.37 5.88
C ILE A 72 4.57 -20.72 6.90
N THR A 73 5.00 -20.79 8.15
CA THR A 73 4.12 -21.07 9.28
C THR A 73 3.43 -19.81 9.77
N GLU A 74 2.25 -19.99 10.36
CA GLU A 74 1.51 -18.92 11.05
C GLU A 74 2.37 -18.25 12.14
N ASN A 75 3.24 -19.01 12.81
CA ASN A 75 4.13 -18.49 13.84
C ASN A 75 5.18 -17.53 13.27
N GLU A 76 5.82 -17.85 12.15
CA GLU A 76 6.77 -16.95 11.48
C GLU A 76 6.10 -15.63 11.07
N ILE A 77 4.86 -15.69 10.60
CA ILE A 77 4.06 -14.49 10.27
C ILE A 77 3.82 -13.65 11.51
N ARG A 78 3.32 -14.26 12.60
CA ARG A 78 3.04 -13.54 13.85
C ARG A 78 4.28 -12.92 14.48
N GLU A 79 5.40 -13.65 14.48
CA GLU A 79 6.69 -13.12 14.94
C GLU A 79 7.09 -11.89 14.14
N ARG A 80 6.90 -11.92 12.81
CA ARG A 80 7.16 -10.76 11.96
C ARG A 80 6.18 -9.62 12.22
N GLU A 81 4.89 -9.89 12.40
CA GLU A 81 3.89 -8.86 12.71
C GLU A 81 4.21 -8.10 14.01
N ASN A 82 4.73 -8.79 15.02
CA ASN A 82 5.16 -8.17 16.28
C ASN A 82 6.23 -7.09 16.05
N THR A 83 7.05 -7.22 15.00
CA THR A 83 8.09 -6.23 14.67
C THR A 83 7.56 -4.92 14.11
N PHE A 84 6.25 -4.86 13.77
CA PHE A 84 5.59 -3.67 13.23
C PHE A 84 5.11 -2.71 14.32
N SER A 85 5.03 -3.17 15.58
CA SER A 85 4.59 -2.34 16.69
C SER A 85 5.51 -1.14 16.90
N GLY A 86 4.93 0.04 17.10
CA GLY A 86 5.68 1.29 17.32
C GLY A 86 6.40 1.85 16.08
N LYS A 87 6.23 1.25 14.90
CA LYS A 87 6.81 1.73 13.64
C LYS A 87 5.74 2.29 12.72
N ASP A 88 6.17 3.18 11.83
CA ASP A 88 5.31 3.66 10.74
C ASP A 88 5.06 2.53 9.73
N ARG A 89 3.84 1.99 9.75
CA ARG A 89 3.43 0.92 8.83
C ARG A 89 3.36 1.39 7.38
N GLY A 90 3.15 2.68 7.11
CA GLY A 90 3.20 3.22 5.75
C GLY A 90 4.60 3.14 5.13
N CYS A 91 5.65 3.19 5.96
CA CYS A 91 7.03 2.96 5.52
C CYS A 91 7.43 1.48 5.41
N LEU A 92 6.70 0.59 6.09
CA LEU A 92 7.01 -0.85 6.13
C LEU A 92 6.22 -1.66 5.12
N PHE A 93 4.95 -1.29 4.93
CA PHE A 93 4.01 -2.05 4.11
C PHE A 93 4.12 -1.65 2.65
N ARG A 94 3.68 -2.56 1.79
CA ARG A 94 3.62 -2.29 0.36
C ARG A 94 2.52 -1.25 0.07
N GLY A 95 2.91 0.00 -0.12
CA GLY A 95 2.00 1.13 -0.39
C GLY A 95 1.07 0.97 -1.61
N LYS A 96 1.37 0.03 -2.53
CA LYS A 96 0.46 -0.33 -3.64
C LYS A 96 -0.95 -0.70 -3.12
N TYR A 97 -1.04 -1.39 -1.99
CA TYR A 97 -2.33 -1.78 -1.42
C TYR A 97 -3.04 -0.62 -0.73
N GLU A 98 -2.30 0.28 -0.08
CA GLU A 98 -2.86 1.48 0.54
C GLU A 98 -3.45 2.44 -0.51
N ILE A 99 -2.74 2.65 -1.63
CA ILE A 99 -3.24 3.49 -2.74
C ILE A 99 -4.49 2.87 -3.36
N ALA A 100 -4.49 1.56 -3.60
CA ALA A 100 -5.66 0.86 -4.14
C ALA A 100 -6.85 0.91 -3.18
N PHE A 101 -6.60 0.78 -1.88
CA PHE A 101 -7.61 0.98 -0.84
C PHE A 101 -8.19 2.39 -0.89
N LEU A 102 -7.35 3.43 -0.96
CA LEU A 102 -7.80 4.82 -1.02
C LEU A 102 -8.75 5.05 -2.20
N THR A 103 -8.40 4.59 -3.41
CA THR A 103 -9.29 4.72 -4.58
C THR A 103 -10.64 4.06 -4.33
N LYS A 104 -10.63 2.82 -3.82
CA LYS A 104 -11.85 2.05 -3.57
C LYS A 104 -12.71 2.64 -2.46
N PHE A 105 -12.08 3.10 -1.39
CA PHE A 105 -12.74 3.73 -0.26
C PHE A 105 -13.44 5.03 -0.68
N LEU A 106 -12.76 5.88 -1.45
CA LEU A 106 -13.35 7.12 -1.98
C LEU A 106 -14.50 6.84 -2.94
N ARG A 107 -14.42 5.78 -3.75
CA ARG A 107 -15.54 5.33 -4.58
C ARG A 107 -16.73 4.87 -3.75
N LYS A 108 -16.51 4.09 -2.68
CA LYS A 108 -17.58 3.67 -1.76
C LYS A 108 -18.28 4.86 -1.09
N ILE A 109 -17.52 5.87 -0.69
CA ILE A 109 -18.07 7.13 -0.17
C ILE A 109 -18.90 7.85 -1.23
N GLN A 110 -18.37 7.97 -2.45
CA GLN A 110 -19.07 8.62 -3.55
C GLN A 110 -20.38 7.90 -3.90
N ASP A 111 -20.36 6.58 -3.99
CA ASP A 111 -21.50 5.75 -4.33
C ASP A 111 -22.62 5.92 -3.29
N ASP A 112 -22.28 5.91 -2.00
CA ASP A 112 -23.25 6.13 -0.93
C ASP A 112 -23.80 7.58 -0.94
N LEU A 113 -22.93 8.58 -1.04
CA LEU A 113 -23.32 10.00 -1.02
C LEU A 113 -24.19 10.40 -2.23
N CYS A 114 -23.96 9.79 -3.39
CA CYS A 114 -24.67 10.12 -4.63
C CYS A 114 -25.97 9.33 -4.82
N CYS A 115 -26.20 8.29 -4.00
CA CYS A 115 -27.42 7.49 -4.11
C CYS A 115 -28.65 8.28 -3.62
N ARG A 116 -29.86 7.82 -4.01
CA ARG A 116 -31.12 8.52 -3.66
C ARG A 116 -31.41 8.54 -2.16
N SER A 117 -30.93 7.54 -1.43
CA SER A 117 -31.12 7.39 0.01
C SER A 117 -29.80 6.95 0.64
N PRO A 118 -28.85 7.89 0.87
CA PRO A 118 -27.56 7.57 1.46
C PRO A 118 -27.73 6.89 2.81
N LYS A 119 -26.86 5.91 3.09
CA LYS A 119 -26.87 5.18 4.36
C LYS A 119 -26.00 5.85 5.40
N SER A 120 -24.85 6.39 4.99
CA SER A 120 -23.85 6.99 5.86
C SER A 120 -23.88 8.52 5.87
N PHE A 121 -24.74 9.14 5.05
CA PHE A 121 -24.86 10.59 4.94
C PHE A 121 -26.30 11.07 5.18
N PRO A 122 -26.51 12.26 5.77
CA PRO A 122 -27.85 12.76 6.07
C PRO A 122 -28.65 13.13 4.82
N GLU A 123 -27.97 13.52 3.74
CA GLU A 123 -28.59 13.93 2.49
C GLU A 123 -27.71 13.56 1.30
N LYS A 124 -28.35 13.42 0.14
CA LYS A 124 -27.64 13.20 -1.12
C LYS A 124 -26.87 14.46 -1.52
N ARG A 125 -25.62 14.29 -1.94
CA ARG A 125 -24.85 15.34 -2.61
C ARG A 125 -24.25 14.83 -3.91
N LYS A 126 -24.19 15.72 -4.91
CA LYS A 126 -23.52 15.41 -6.18
C LYS A 126 -22.05 15.74 -6.03
N VAL A 127 -21.20 14.72 -6.11
CA VAL A 127 -19.75 14.86 -6.18
C VAL A 127 -19.23 14.11 -7.39
N SER A 128 -18.22 14.66 -8.05
CA SER A 128 -17.53 14.02 -9.17
C SER A 128 -16.09 13.75 -8.75
N PHE A 129 -15.69 12.49 -8.88
CA PHE A 129 -14.36 12.01 -8.55
C PHE A 129 -13.87 11.18 -9.75
N ASN A 130 -12.89 11.70 -10.50
CA ASN A 130 -12.45 11.12 -11.79
C ASN A 130 -11.12 10.35 -11.67
N PHE A 131 -10.77 9.92 -10.46
CA PHE A 131 -9.53 9.18 -10.23
C PHE A 131 -9.70 7.71 -10.63
N THR A 132 -8.70 7.24 -11.36
CA THR A 132 -8.51 5.85 -11.76
C THR A 132 -7.27 5.32 -11.08
N ASP A 133 -7.14 4.00 -10.96
CA ASP A 133 -5.94 3.38 -10.41
C ASP A 133 -4.67 3.78 -11.21
N GLY A 134 -4.83 4.14 -12.49
CA GLY A 134 -3.73 4.59 -13.35
C GLY A 134 -3.31 6.05 -13.17
N ASN A 135 -4.19 6.93 -12.67
CA ASN A 135 -3.86 8.36 -12.53
C ASN A 135 -3.69 8.82 -11.08
N ILE A 136 -4.20 8.07 -10.09
CA ILE A 136 -4.25 8.54 -8.69
C ILE A 136 -2.86 8.93 -8.16
N LEU A 137 -1.81 8.21 -8.52
CA LEU A 137 -0.46 8.54 -8.08
C LEU A 137 0.05 9.86 -8.69
N SER A 138 -0.21 10.08 -9.98
CA SER A 138 0.17 11.33 -10.67
C SER A 138 -0.62 12.53 -10.16
N GLU A 139 -1.83 12.28 -9.66
CA GLU A 139 -2.67 13.31 -9.11
C GLU A 139 -2.23 13.70 -7.70
N LEU A 140 -1.95 12.70 -6.86
CA LEU A 140 -1.46 12.89 -5.50
C LEU A 140 -0.06 13.49 -5.47
N SER A 141 0.80 13.14 -6.45
CA SER A 141 2.17 13.65 -6.50
C SER A 141 2.25 15.16 -6.66
N ARG A 142 1.21 15.81 -7.21
CA ARG A 142 1.16 17.29 -7.29
C ARG A 142 1.06 17.96 -5.92
N PHE A 143 0.62 17.21 -4.91
CA PHE A 143 0.53 17.66 -3.54
C PHE A 143 1.66 17.09 -2.68
N ALA A 144 2.62 16.36 -3.28
CA ALA A 144 3.72 15.77 -2.54
C ALA A 144 4.77 16.83 -2.19
N ASP A 145 5.15 16.86 -0.92
CA ASP A 145 6.28 17.65 -0.47
C ASP A 145 7.59 17.09 -1.01
N THR A 146 8.50 17.97 -1.43
CA THR A 146 9.85 17.55 -1.79
C THR A 146 10.59 17.08 -0.53
N PRO A 147 11.14 15.86 -0.48
CA PRO A 147 11.84 15.39 0.71
C PRO A 147 13.14 16.19 0.90
N GLN A 148 13.53 16.42 2.16
CA GLN A 148 14.72 17.23 2.48
C GLN A 148 15.98 16.69 1.82
N CYS A 149 16.17 15.36 1.81
CA CYS A 149 17.32 14.73 1.16
C CYS A 149 17.41 15.03 -0.34
N LEU A 150 16.28 15.18 -1.04
CA LEU A 150 16.27 15.57 -2.45
C LEU A 150 16.62 17.05 -2.60
N ARG A 151 16.14 17.92 -1.70
CA ARG A 151 16.53 19.33 -1.69
C ARG A 151 18.04 19.49 -1.48
N ASP A 152 18.60 18.75 -0.53
CA ASP A 152 20.02 18.76 -0.21
C ASP A 152 20.85 18.27 -1.41
N TYR A 153 20.47 17.13 -2.01
CA TYR A 153 21.10 16.62 -3.21
C TYR A 153 21.09 17.61 -4.38
N LEU A 154 19.93 18.25 -4.64
CA LEU A 154 19.82 19.24 -5.73
C LEU A 154 20.66 20.49 -5.45
N LYS A 155 20.79 20.89 -4.19
CA LYS A 155 21.66 21.99 -3.77
C LYS A 155 23.13 21.65 -4.03
N ASP A 156 23.57 20.46 -3.64
CA ASP A 156 24.96 20.01 -3.87
C ASP A 156 25.30 19.97 -5.37
N ILE A 157 24.37 19.49 -6.21
CA ILE A 157 24.53 19.50 -7.66
C ILE A 157 24.59 20.94 -8.20
N LYS A 158 23.74 21.84 -7.69
CA LYS A 158 23.75 23.24 -8.09
C LYS A 158 25.10 23.89 -7.76
N ASP A 159 25.58 23.71 -6.52
CA ASP A 159 26.82 24.31 -6.04
C ASP A 159 28.03 23.75 -6.80
N LYS A 160 28.01 22.46 -7.16
CA LYS A 160 29.11 21.82 -7.89
C LYS A 160 29.25 22.27 -9.35
N TYR A 161 28.15 22.50 -10.04
CA TYR A 161 28.17 22.73 -11.50
C TYR A 161 27.79 24.15 -11.93
N TYR A 162 27.18 24.94 -11.05
CA TYR A 162 26.63 26.27 -11.39
C TYR A 162 27.12 27.40 -10.48
N ALA A 163 28.02 27.15 -9.52
CA ALA A 163 28.59 28.18 -8.65
C ALA A 163 29.75 28.99 -9.28
N GLN A 164 29.97 28.89 -10.59
CA GLN A 164 30.96 29.70 -11.32
C GLN A 164 30.34 30.32 -12.57
N SER A 165 29.54 31.37 -12.38
CA SER A 165 29.13 32.31 -13.44
C SER A 165 28.91 33.71 -12.86
N ASP A 166 29.81 34.20 -12.02
CA ASP A 166 29.91 35.62 -11.71
C ASP A 166 31.29 36.10 -12.16
N CYS A 167 31.33 36.74 -13.35
CA CYS A 167 32.41 37.64 -13.77
C CYS A 167 32.13 39.04 -13.25
#